data_AF-A0A8D8U7F9-F1
#
_entry.id   AF-A0A8D8U7F9-F1
#
_cell.length_a   1.000
_cell.length_b   1.000
_cell.length_c   1.000
_cell.angle_alpha   90.00
_cell.angle_beta   90.00
_cell.angle_gamma   90.00
#
_symmetry.space_group_name_H-M   'P 1'
#
loop_
_entity.id
_entity.type
_entity.pdbx_description
1 polymer ?
#
loop_
_entity_poly.entity_id
_entity_poly.type
_entity_poly.pdbx_seq_one_letter_code
_entity_poly.pdbx_strand_id
1 'polypeptide(L)'
;MFSICKESHPATGVEHTVSCHFFNRVDKSLVVAGANIIRVFQLVPDIDPASKTKLPDINRSTKMKLECVSHFTLAGNIMSMQSVTLNHSERDALLLSFREAKVSIVQYDLDTHDLKTLSLHYFEEEEMKLGWCNPWQIPIVRVDPLNRCAVLLAYGRQVVVLPFRKGSLIEDPNNKDQVLASYTIPVRNIDAKLDNIIDYISLYCTND
;
A
#
# COMPACT_ATOMS: atom_id res chain seq x y z
N MET A 1 4.10 -38.23 8.04
CA MET A 1 4.81 -37.92 6.79
C MET A 1 5.26 -36.47 6.90
N PHE A 2 6.55 -36.17 6.69
CA PHE A 2 7.10 -34.81 6.80
C PHE A 2 7.57 -34.35 5.42
N SER A 3 7.37 -33.06 5.11
CA SER A 3 7.81 -32.43 3.86
C SER A 3 8.50 -31.10 4.15
N ILE A 4 9.37 -30.67 3.23
CA ILE A 4 10.07 -29.38 3.25
C ILE A 4 9.74 -28.65 1.95
N CYS A 5 9.36 -27.38 2.05
CA CYS A 5 9.14 -26.50 0.90
C CYS A 5 10.28 -25.49 0.79
N LYS A 6 10.81 -25.29 -0.42
CA LYS A 6 11.86 -24.31 -0.71
C LYS A 6 11.54 -23.60 -2.02
N GLU A 7 11.58 -22.27 -1.99
CA GLU A 7 11.41 -21.43 -3.18
C GLU A 7 12.71 -21.42 -4.00
N SER A 8 12.62 -21.76 -5.29
CA SER A 8 13.76 -21.79 -6.20
C SER A 8 13.94 -20.49 -6.99
N HIS A 9 12.85 -19.83 -7.33
CA HIS A 9 12.85 -18.56 -8.06
C HIS A 9 11.77 -17.63 -7.51
N PRO A 10 12.11 -16.37 -7.18
CA PRO A 10 11.14 -15.41 -6.67
C PRO A 10 10.10 -15.04 -7.74
N ALA A 11 8.94 -14.57 -7.29
CA ALA A 11 7.93 -14.01 -8.20
C ALA A 11 8.49 -12.83 -9.02
N THR A 12 8.30 -12.88 -10.34
CA THR A 12 8.72 -11.84 -11.29
C THR A 12 7.55 -11.01 -11.81
N GLY A 13 6.33 -11.49 -11.67
CA GLY A 13 5.11 -10.78 -12.06
C GLY A 13 4.92 -9.48 -11.27
N VAL A 14 4.25 -8.52 -11.91
CA VAL A 14 3.88 -7.24 -11.32
C VAL A 14 2.37 -7.13 -11.33
N GLU A 15 1.77 -6.93 -10.16
CA GLU A 15 0.32 -6.89 -9.96
C GLU A 15 -0.14 -5.52 -9.47
N HIS A 16 0.70 -4.84 -8.67
CA HIS A 16 0.41 -3.54 -8.10
C HIS A 16 1.59 -2.59 -8.26
N THR A 17 1.29 -1.31 -8.40
CA THR A 17 2.30 -0.26 -8.52
C THR A 17 1.79 1.01 -7.87
N VAL A 18 2.67 1.73 -7.17
CA VAL A 18 2.38 3.02 -6.57
C VAL A 18 3.62 3.91 -6.63
N SER A 19 3.41 5.20 -6.87
CA SER A 19 4.49 6.20 -6.81
C SER A 19 4.34 6.99 -5.51
N CYS A 20 5.34 6.91 -4.64
CA CYS A 20 5.29 7.55 -3.32
C CYS A 20 6.69 7.93 -2.81
N HIS A 21 6.73 8.72 -1.75
CA HIS A 21 7.93 9.17 -1.05
C HIS A 21 8.40 8.10 -0.06
N PHE A 22 8.89 6.98 -0.60
CA PHE A 22 9.20 5.78 0.19
C PHE A 22 10.38 5.97 1.16
N PHE A 23 11.49 6.54 0.68
CA PHE A 23 12.72 6.72 1.47
C PHE A 23 12.79 8.07 2.20
N ASN A 24 12.32 9.12 1.54
CA ASN A 24 12.37 10.51 2.02
C ASN A 24 11.25 11.32 1.34
N ARG A 25 10.95 12.53 1.83
CA ARG A 25 9.95 13.45 1.22
C ARG A 25 10.42 14.17 -0.05
N VAL A 26 11.66 14.00 -0.47
CA VAL A 26 12.28 14.75 -1.57
C VAL A 26 12.13 13.99 -2.88
N ASP A 27 12.50 12.71 -2.87
CA ASP A 27 12.59 11.85 -4.04
C ASP A 27 11.38 10.91 -4.10
N LYS A 28 10.72 10.91 -5.26
CA LYS A 28 9.67 9.93 -5.54
C LYS A 28 10.29 8.61 -5.95
N SER A 29 9.78 7.54 -5.36
CA SER A 29 10.13 6.17 -5.73
C SER A 29 8.94 5.47 -6.36
N LEU A 30 9.21 4.52 -7.25
CA LEU A 30 8.22 3.63 -7.83
C LEU A 30 8.23 2.32 -7.04
N VAL A 31 7.21 2.10 -6.24
CA VAL A 31 7.04 0.87 -5.47
C VAL A 31 6.17 -0.09 -6.28
N VAL A 32 6.69 -1.27 -6.54
CA VAL A 32 6.07 -2.31 -7.33
C VAL A 32 5.89 -3.54 -6.47
N ALA A 33 4.73 -4.18 -6.55
CA ALA A 33 4.44 -5.40 -5.82
C ALA A 33 3.86 -6.48 -6.74
N GLY A 34 4.16 -7.73 -6.42
CA GLY A 34 3.60 -8.90 -7.07
C GLY A 34 3.77 -10.14 -6.20
N ALA A 35 2.70 -10.95 -6.10
CA ALA A 35 2.61 -12.03 -5.13
C ALA A 35 3.01 -11.57 -3.72
N ASN A 36 4.12 -12.07 -3.19
CA ASN A 36 4.62 -11.75 -1.86
C ASN A 36 5.87 -10.86 -1.87
N ILE A 37 6.20 -10.22 -2.99
CA ILE A 37 7.43 -9.42 -3.14
C ILE A 37 7.10 -7.97 -3.42
N ILE A 38 7.79 -7.06 -2.73
CA ILE A 38 7.81 -5.62 -3.00
C ILE A 38 9.20 -5.25 -3.51
N ARG A 39 9.26 -4.45 -4.58
CA ARG A 39 10.49 -3.87 -5.14
C ARG A 39 10.32 -2.37 -5.25
N VAL A 40 11.34 -1.63 -4.87
CA VAL A 40 11.34 -0.16 -4.91
C VAL A 40 12.36 0.28 -5.94
N PHE A 41 11.90 1.04 -6.93
CA PHE A 41 12.70 1.54 -8.03
C PHE A 41 12.85 3.06 -7.97
N GLN A 42 14.01 3.54 -8.39
CA GLN A 42 14.26 4.94 -8.68
C GLN A 42 14.51 5.15 -10.17
N LEU A 43 14.05 6.28 -10.69
CA LEU A 43 14.25 6.66 -12.08
C LEU A 43 15.55 7.44 -12.20
N VAL A 44 16.53 6.88 -12.90
CA VAL A 44 17.88 7.45 -13.03
C VAL A 44 18.22 7.59 -14.52
N PRO A 45 18.91 8.67 -14.94
CA PRO A 45 19.40 8.79 -16.31
C PRO A 45 20.39 7.67 -16.64
N ASP A 46 20.17 7.03 -17.78
CA ASP A 46 21.00 5.97 -18.33
C ASP A 46 22.18 6.60 -19.08
N ILE A 47 23.24 6.88 -18.33
CA ILE A 47 24.46 7.50 -18.85
C ILE A 47 25.44 6.39 -19.22
N ASP A 48 25.59 6.14 -20.52
CA ASP A 48 26.64 5.25 -21.04
C ASP A 48 28.03 5.83 -20.70
N PRO A 49 28.86 5.16 -19.89
CA PRO A 49 30.17 5.70 -19.49
C PRO A 49 31.13 5.85 -20.69
N ALA A 50 30.89 5.13 -21.78
CA ALA A 50 31.67 5.20 -23.03
C ALA A 50 31.29 6.39 -23.95
N SER A 51 30.19 7.09 -23.67
CA SER A 51 29.67 8.18 -24.51
C SER A 51 30.22 9.57 -24.17
N LYS A 52 31.05 9.69 -23.11
CA LYS A 52 31.64 10.95 -22.63
C LYS A 52 32.45 11.72 -23.68
N THR A 53 32.83 11.09 -24.79
CA THR A 53 33.67 11.67 -25.85
C THR A 53 32.87 12.28 -27.01
N LYS A 54 31.54 12.15 -27.04
CA LYS A 54 30.70 12.74 -28.10
C LYS A 54 29.94 13.94 -27.55
N LEU A 55 30.00 15.07 -28.26
CA LEU A 55 29.26 16.30 -27.95
C LEU A 55 27.79 15.95 -27.64
N PRO A 56 27.16 16.59 -26.64
CA PRO A 56 25.76 16.35 -26.36
C PRO A 56 24.93 16.77 -27.59
N ASP A 57 24.38 15.80 -28.30
CA ASP A 57 23.33 16.06 -29.29
C ASP A 57 22.15 16.68 -28.56
N ILE A 58 21.94 17.99 -28.74
CA ILE A 58 20.90 18.82 -28.12
C ILE A 58 19.48 18.24 -28.37
N ASN A 59 19.33 17.33 -29.33
CA ASN A 59 18.07 16.74 -29.76
C ASN A 59 17.80 15.30 -29.25
N ARG A 60 18.70 14.69 -28.45
CA ARG A 60 18.48 13.31 -27.95
C ARG A 60 17.96 13.35 -26.52
N SER A 61 16.72 12.89 -26.29
CA SER A 61 16.22 12.74 -24.93
C SER A 61 17.14 11.78 -24.16
N THR A 62 17.55 12.16 -22.96
CA THR A 62 18.35 11.30 -22.08
C THR A 62 17.56 10.02 -21.84
N LYS A 63 18.15 8.87 -22.18
CA LYS A 63 17.53 7.58 -21.84
C LYS A 63 17.42 7.50 -20.32
N MET A 64 16.32 6.97 -19.81
CA MET A 64 16.10 6.75 -18.39
C MET A 64 16.03 5.26 -18.12
N LYS A 65 16.52 4.82 -16.96
CA LYS A 65 16.41 3.45 -16.48
C LYS A 65 15.79 3.42 -15.09
N LEU A 66 15.13 2.32 -14.76
CA LEU A 66 14.66 2.03 -13.42
C LEU A 66 15.73 1.21 -12.69
N GLU A 67 16.26 1.77 -11.61
CA GLU A 67 17.22 1.11 -10.74
C GLU A 67 16.50 0.57 -9.51
N CYS A 68 16.61 -0.73 -9.24
CA CYS A 68 16.03 -1.36 -8.07
C CYS A 68 16.89 -1.04 -6.84
N VAL A 69 16.36 -0.22 -5.93
CA VAL A 69 17.07 0.25 -4.73
C VAL A 69 16.84 -0.65 -3.53
N SER A 70 15.65 -1.23 -3.40
CA SER A 70 15.31 -2.14 -2.29
C SER A 70 14.31 -3.21 -2.71
N HIS A 71 14.36 -4.35 -2.04
CA HIS A 71 13.38 -5.43 -2.21
C HIS A 71 13.01 -6.03 -0.86
N PHE A 72 11.75 -6.43 -0.71
CA PHE A 72 11.21 -7.02 0.52
C PHE A 72 10.37 -8.23 0.17
N THR A 73 10.52 -9.31 0.93
CA THR A 73 9.73 -10.53 0.79
C THR A 73 8.81 -10.66 2.00
N LEU A 74 7.52 -10.83 1.74
CA LEU A 74 6.47 -10.96 2.75
C LEU A 74 6.07 -12.43 2.90
N ALA A 75 5.48 -12.75 4.06
CA ALA A 75 4.94 -14.08 4.35
C ALA A 75 3.50 -14.29 3.81
N GLY A 76 3.03 -13.40 2.93
CA GLY A 76 1.68 -13.46 2.37
C GLY A 76 1.59 -12.72 1.04
N ASN A 77 0.63 -13.13 0.22
CA ASN A 77 0.38 -12.51 -1.09
C ASN A 77 -0.39 -11.20 -0.90
N ILE A 78 0.13 -10.15 -1.51
CA ILE A 78 -0.46 -8.83 -1.56
C ILE A 78 -1.66 -8.90 -2.52
N MET A 79 -2.81 -8.45 -2.06
CA MET A 79 -4.06 -8.44 -2.82
C MET A 79 -4.43 -7.03 -3.30
N SER A 80 -3.96 -6.00 -2.60
CA SER A 80 -4.11 -4.60 -2.94
C SER A 80 -3.03 -3.79 -2.23
N MET A 81 -2.56 -2.73 -2.89
CA MET A 81 -1.52 -1.83 -2.36
C MET A 81 -1.89 -0.38 -2.62
N GLN A 82 -1.73 0.46 -1.60
CA GLN A 82 -1.86 1.93 -1.69
C GLN A 82 -0.76 2.61 -0.88
N SER A 83 -0.50 3.89 -1.16
CA SER A 83 0.37 4.73 -0.34
C SER A 83 -0.45 5.76 0.43
N VAL A 84 -0.03 6.07 1.66
CA VAL A 84 -0.63 7.12 2.49
C VAL A 84 0.46 7.95 3.14
N THR A 85 0.26 9.26 3.17
CA THR A 85 1.11 10.16 3.97
C THR A 85 0.48 10.32 5.35
N LEU A 86 1.07 9.71 6.37
CA LEU A 86 0.64 9.87 7.75
C LEU A 86 1.18 11.18 8.36
N ASN A 87 0.53 11.69 9.40
CA ASN A 87 0.96 12.94 10.04
C ASN A 87 2.30 12.80 10.73
N HIS A 88 3.08 13.89 10.72
CA HIS A 88 4.42 13.95 11.31
C HIS A 88 5.39 12.88 10.80
N SER A 89 5.06 12.24 9.68
CA SER A 89 5.91 11.26 9.05
C SER A 89 6.87 11.92 8.06
N GLU A 90 8.13 11.49 8.00
CA GLU A 90 9.09 11.91 6.97
C GLU A 90 9.06 11.04 5.71
N ARG A 91 8.19 10.05 5.69
CA ARG A 91 8.04 9.06 4.60
C ARG A 91 6.58 8.70 4.40
N ASP A 92 6.24 8.27 3.21
CA ASP A 92 4.93 7.66 2.96
C ASP A 92 4.91 6.24 3.53
N ALA A 93 3.77 5.85 4.10
CA ALA A 93 3.52 4.48 4.52
C ALA A 93 2.81 3.73 3.38
N LEU A 94 3.07 2.44 3.29
CA LEU A 94 2.37 1.53 2.40
C LEU A 94 1.23 0.85 3.16
N LEU A 95 0.07 0.86 2.54
CA LEU A 95 -1.12 0.15 2.98
C LEU A 95 -1.24 -1.11 2.13
N LEU A 96 -1.06 -2.28 2.76
CA LEU A 96 -1.05 -3.58 2.10
C LEU A 96 -2.28 -4.37 2.57
N SER A 97 -3.06 -4.89 1.64
CA SER A 97 -4.08 -5.90 1.96
C SER A 97 -3.59 -7.29 1.58
N PHE A 98 -4.00 -8.26 2.37
CA PHE A 98 -3.75 -9.69 2.13
C PHE A 98 -5.08 -10.43 2.11
N ARG A 99 -5.04 -11.71 1.75
CA ARG A 99 -6.21 -12.59 1.77
C ARG A 99 -6.94 -12.53 3.11
N GLU A 100 -8.24 -12.83 3.05
CA GLU A 100 -9.12 -12.89 4.22
C GLU A 100 -9.28 -11.53 4.94
N ALA A 101 -9.23 -10.41 4.21
CA ALA A 101 -9.45 -9.07 4.76
C ALA A 101 -8.45 -8.68 5.87
N LYS A 102 -7.19 -9.09 5.71
CA LYS A 102 -6.06 -8.62 6.52
C LYS A 102 -5.49 -7.33 5.92
N VAL A 103 -5.16 -6.35 6.76
CA VAL A 103 -4.50 -5.10 6.34
C VAL A 103 -3.28 -4.84 7.20
N SER A 104 -2.16 -4.48 6.57
CA SER A 104 -0.93 -4.04 7.22
C SER A 104 -0.57 -2.65 6.75
N ILE A 105 -0.15 -1.81 7.69
CA ILE A 105 0.39 -0.48 7.44
C ILE A 105 1.86 -0.56 7.75
N VAL A 106 2.71 -0.41 6.73
CA VAL A 106 4.17 -0.54 6.85
C VAL A 106 4.85 0.73 6.38
N GLN A 107 5.99 1.03 6.97
CA GLN A 107 6.81 2.18 6.58
C GLN A 107 8.27 1.74 6.53
N TYR A 108 9.02 2.37 5.63
CA TYR A 108 10.46 2.14 5.55
C TYR A 108 11.20 2.73 6.76
N ASP A 109 12.05 1.92 7.37
CA ASP A 109 12.94 2.32 8.45
C ASP A 109 14.38 2.50 7.93
N LEU A 110 14.96 3.67 8.21
CA LEU A 110 16.31 4.01 7.72
C LEU A 110 17.40 3.26 8.48
N ASP A 111 17.19 2.99 9.76
CA ASP A 111 18.21 2.40 10.63
C ASP A 111 18.43 0.92 10.31
N THR A 112 17.34 0.20 10.06
CA THR A 112 17.37 -1.23 9.72
C THR A 112 17.38 -1.50 8.22
N HIS A 113 17.09 -0.49 7.40
CA HIS A 113 16.83 -0.63 5.98
C HIS A 113 15.73 -1.67 5.66
N ASP A 114 14.76 -1.84 6.55
CA ASP A 114 13.67 -2.81 6.42
C ASP A 114 12.28 -2.14 6.55
N LEU A 115 11.22 -2.91 6.28
CA LEU A 115 9.84 -2.50 6.51
C LEU A 115 9.47 -2.65 7.98
N LYS A 116 9.17 -1.52 8.61
CA LYS A 116 8.59 -1.46 9.95
C LYS A 116 7.07 -1.45 9.88
N THR A 117 6.44 -2.40 10.55
CA THR A 117 5.00 -2.43 10.71
C THR A 117 4.55 -1.37 11.71
N LEU A 118 3.67 -0.47 11.25
CA LEU A 118 3.03 0.56 12.08
C LEU A 118 1.74 0.05 12.72
N SER A 119 0.91 -0.67 11.96
CA SER A 119 -0.34 -1.24 12.45
C SER A 119 -0.74 -2.49 11.66
N LEU A 120 -1.46 -3.40 12.32
CA LEU A 120 -2.02 -4.62 11.74
C LEU A 120 -3.51 -4.71 12.09
N HIS A 121 -4.34 -5.00 11.09
CA HIS A 121 -5.77 -5.13 11.25
C HIS A 121 -6.25 -6.45 10.65
N TYR A 122 -7.02 -7.23 11.43
CA TYR A 122 -7.52 -8.54 11.07
C TYR A 122 -9.05 -8.52 11.11
N PHE A 123 -9.69 -8.67 9.96
CA PHE A 123 -11.16 -8.68 9.84
C PHE A 123 -11.67 -10.06 9.41
N GLU A 124 -11.18 -11.11 10.06
CA GLU A 124 -11.38 -12.51 9.67
C GLU A 124 -12.58 -13.19 10.35
N GLU A 125 -13.21 -12.47 11.26
CA GLU A 125 -14.26 -12.97 12.13
C GLU A 125 -15.45 -13.51 11.32
N GLU A 126 -16.12 -14.52 11.85
CA GLU A 126 -17.24 -15.15 11.15
C GLU A 126 -18.44 -14.19 10.99
N GLU A 127 -18.60 -13.27 11.93
CA GLU A 127 -19.56 -12.16 11.86
C GLU A 127 -19.29 -11.25 10.66
N MET A 128 -18.02 -11.03 10.31
CA MET A 128 -17.64 -10.24 9.14
C MET A 128 -18.04 -10.92 7.84
N LYS A 129 -18.02 -12.26 7.81
CA LYS A 129 -18.37 -13.06 6.64
C LYS A 129 -19.87 -13.13 6.43
N LEU A 130 -20.70 -12.99 7.48
CA LEU A 130 -22.15 -13.15 7.41
C LEU A 130 -22.58 -14.47 6.72
N GLY A 131 -21.85 -15.56 7.01
CA GLY A 131 -22.05 -16.87 6.37
C GLY A 131 -21.60 -16.97 4.91
N TRP A 132 -20.99 -15.90 4.36
CA TRP A 132 -20.46 -15.86 3.00
C TRP A 132 -19.02 -16.34 2.95
N CYS A 133 -18.78 -17.47 2.27
CA CYS A 133 -17.46 -18.06 2.12
C CYS A 133 -17.07 -18.10 0.64
N ASN A 134 -16.94 -16.94 0.00
CA ASN A 134 -16.38 -16.86 -1.36
C ASN A 134 -14.87 -16.57 -1.30
N PRO A 135 -14.01 -17.54 -1.66
CA PRO A 135 -12.56 -17.35 -1.63
C PRO A 135 -12.05 -16.41 -2.74
N TRP A 136 -12.87 -16.10 -3.75
CA TRP A 136 -12.48 -15.28 -4.90
C TRP A 136 -12.59 -13.78 -4.65
N GLN A 137 -13.10 -13.38 -3.49
CA GLN A 137 -13.18 -11.97 -3.12
C GLN A 137 -11.78 -11.39 -2.86
N ILE A 138 -11.41 -10.38 -3.63
CA ILE A 138 -10.19 -9.62 -3.39
C ILE A 138 -10.49 -8.51 -2.37
N PRO A 139 -9.77 -8.45 -1.23
CA PRO A 139 -9.87 -7.35 -0.29
C PRO A 139 -9.19 -6.11 -0.86
N ILE A 140 -9.96 -5.32 -1.61
CA ILE A 140 -9.47 -4.08 -2.23
C ILE A 140 -9.35 -3.02 -1.13
N VAL A 141 -8.26 -2.25 -1.18
CA VAL A 141 -8.06 -1.11 -0.29
C VAL A 141 -7.95 0.19 -1.10
N ARG A 142 -8.56 1.25 -0.56
CA ARG A 142 -8.55 2.60 -1.13
C ARG A 142 -8.20 3.61 -0.03
N VAL A 143 -7.50 4.65 -0.41
CA VAL A 143 -7.10 5.74 0.50
C VAL A 143 -7.82 7.00 0.07
N ASP A 144 -8.26 7.80 1.03
CA ASP A 144 -8.79 9.14 0.78
C ASP A 144 -7.68 10.07 0.27
N PRO A 145 -7.87 10.83 -0.83
CA PRO A 145 -6.86 11.75 -1.36
C PRO A 145 -6.35 12.79 -0.35
N LEU A 146 -7.15 13.12 0.67
CA LEU A 146 -6.78 14.03 1.76
C LEU A 146 -6.08 13.30 2.94
N ASN A 147 -5.76 12.01 2.79
CA ASN A 147 -5.14 11.16 3.81
C ASN A 147 -5.90 11.16 5.15
N ARG A 148 -7.23 11.27 5.14
CA ARG A 148 -8.05 11.26 6.37
C ARG A 148 -8.36 9.83 6.84
N CYS A 149 -8.56 8.92 5.91
CA CYS A 149 -8.83 7.52 6.19
C CYS A 149 -8.43 6.62 5.03
N ALA A 150 -8.33 5.33 5.32
CA ALA A 150 -8.37 4.27 4.33
C ALA A 150 -9.63 3.44 4.50
N VAL A 151 -10.06 2.82 3.41
CA VAL A 151 -11.28 2.03 3.35
C VAL A 151 -10.97 0.70 2.71
N LEU A 152 -11.38 -0.38 3.36
CA LEU A 152 -11.27 -1.76 2.90
C LEU A 152 -12.68 -2.32 2.65
N LEU A 153 -12.90 -2.91 1.47
CA LEU A 153 -14.09 -3.70 1.22
C LEU A 153 -13.85 -5.16 1.63
N ALA A 154 -14.31 -5.50 2.83
CA ALA A 154 -14.24 -6.86 3.37
C ALA A 154 -15.45 -7.68 2.88
N TYR A 155 -15.17 -8.85 2.29
CA TYR A 155 -16.19 -9.83 1.84
C TYR A 155 -17.35 -9.25 1.01
N GLY A 156 -17.14 -8.11 0.34
CA GLY A 156 -18.07 -7.52 -0.62
C GLY A 156 -19.31 -6.90 0.00
N ARG A 157 -19.38 -6.91 1.33
CA ARG A 157 -20.59 -6.58 2.10
C ARG A 157 -20.32 -5.70 3.29
N GLN A 158 -19.06 -5.54 3.66
CA GLN A 158 -18.64 -4.83 4.85
C GLN A 158 -17.58 -3.82 4.46
N VAL A 159 -17.84 -2.56 4.76
CA VAL A 159 -16.92 -1.45 4.54
C VAL A 159 -16.20 -1.20 5.85
N VAL A 160 -14.92 -1.51 5.89
CA VAL A 160 -14.07 -1.21 7.04
C VAL A 160 -13.40 0.13 6.80
N VAL A 161 -13.54 1.05 7.75
CA VAL A 161 -12.90 2.36 7.71
C VAL A 161 -11.77 2.38 8.73
N LEU A 162 -10.58 2.76 8.27
CA LEU A 162 -9.37 2.98 9.06
C LEU A 162 -9.11 4.49 9.12
N PRO A 163 -9.61 5.19 10.15
CA PRO A 163 -9.34 6.61 10.30
C PRO A 163 -7.87 6.85 10.64
N PHE A 164 -7.27 7.82 9.97
CA PHE A 164 -5.96 8.33 10.35
C PHE A 164 -6.14 9.51 11.29
N ARG A 165 -5.20 9.65 12.22
CA ARG A 165 -5.17 10.82 13.09
C ARG A 165 -5.04 12.07 12.21
N LYS A 166 -5.63 13.20 12.60
CA LYS A 166 -5.34 14.53 12.02
C LYS A 166 -4.48 15.28 13.03
N GLY A 167 -3.41 15.93 12.59
CA GLY A 167 -2.52 16.69 13.45
C GLY A 167 -3.27 17.87 14.05
N SER A 168 -3.86 17.68 15.23
CA SER A 168 -4.35 18.78 16.06
C SER A 168 -3.20 19.24 16.95
N LEU A 169 -3.01 20.55 17.06
CA LEU A 169 -1.94 21.21 17.84
C LEU A 169 -1.97 20.90 19.35
N ILE A 170 -2.98 20.16 19.82
CA ILE A 170 -3.24 19.84 21.23
C ILE A 170 -2.77 18.42 21.59
N GLU A 171 -2.34 17.62 20.61
CA GLU A 171 -1.98 16.23 20.88
C GLU A 171 -0.55 16.06 21.38
N ASP A 172 -0.39 15.19 22.39
CA ASP A 172 0.90 14.84 22.97
C ASP A 172 1.86 14.35 21.87
N PRO A 173 3.03 14.98 21.69
CA PRO A 173 4.04 14.56 20.71
C PRO A 173 4.60 13.15 20.98
N ASN A 174 4.26 12.55 22.12
CA ASN A 174 4.61 11.18 22.49
C ASN A 174 3.60 10.14 22.00
N ASN A 175 2.44 10.54 21.47
CA ASN A 175 1.46 9.58 20.96
C ASN A 175 1.90 9.09 19.57
N LYS A 176 2.53 7.92 19.55
CA LYS A 176 3.07 7.28 18.34
C LYS A 176 2.00 6.63 17.46
N ASP A 177 0.75 6.53 17.95
CA ASP A 177 -0.33 5.87 17.24
C ASP A 177 -0.93 6.81 16.19
N GLN A 178 -0.46 6.64 14.95
CA GLN A 178 -0.90 7.42 13.78
C GLN A 178 -2.24 6.93 13.20
N VAL A 179 -2.69 5.75 13.64
CA VAL A 179 -3.90 5.06 13.16
C VAL A 179 -4.88 4.96 14.31
N LEU A 180 -6.12 5.39 14.08
CA LEU A 180 -7.19 5.34 15.08
C LEU A 180 -7.94 4.00 15.01
N ALA A 181 -8.79 3.74 16.02
CA ALA A 181 -9.62 2.54 16.04
C ALA A 181 -10.48 2.44 14.78
N SER A 182 -10.34 1.31 14.07
CA SER A 182 -11.15 1.02 12.88
C SER A 182 -12.59 0.68 13.28
N TYR A 183 -13.53 1.02 12.41
CA TYR A 183 -14.93 0.65 12.56
C TYR A 183 -15.48 0.11 11.24
N THR A 184 -16.56 -0.67 11.34
CA THR A 184 -17.14 -1.38 10.21
C THR A 184 -18.56 -0.90 9.95
N ILE A 185 -18.87 -0.65 8.68
CA ILE A 185 -20.19 -0.29 8.20
C ILE A 185 -20.69 -1.41 7.27
N PRO A 186 -21.77 -2.12 7.63
CA PRO A 186 -22.45 -3.01 6.70
C PRO A 186 -22.95 -2.22 5.48
N VAL A 187 -22.63 -2.69 4.28
CA VAL A 187 -23.02 -2.03 3.01
C VAL A 187 -24.52 -1.81 2.94
N ARG A 188 -25.31 -2.77 3.44
CA ARG A 188 -26.78 -2.70 3.50
C ARG A 188 -27.31 -1.57 4.38
N ASN A 189 -26.51 -1.08 5.33
CA ASN A 189 -26.89 0.07 6.17
C ASN A 189 -26.72 1.40 5.41
N ILE A 190 -25.87 1.44 4.37
CA ILE A 190 -25.71 2.62 3.50
C ILE A 190 -26.90 2.71 2.55
N ASP A 191 -27.19 1.62 1.84
CA ASP A 191 -28.39 1.45 1.03
C ASP A 191 -28.75 -0.04 1.00
N ALA A 192 -30.00 -0.35 1.33
CA ALA A 192 -30.51 -1.73 1.39
C ALA A 192 -30.39 -2.48 0.06
N LYS A 193 -30.29 -1.77 -1.07
CA LYS A 193 -30.15 -2.34 -2.42
C LYS A 193 -28.71 -2.57 -2.85
N LEU A 194 -27.72 -2.06 -2.11
CA LEU A 194 -26.31 -2.30 -2.44
C LEU A 194 -25.94 -3.75 -2.14
N ASP A 195 -25.71 -4.50 -3.21
CA ASP A 195 -25.14 -5.85 -3.20
C ASP A 195 -24.21 -6.00 -4.41
N ASN A 196 -23.29 -6.97 -4.36
CA ASN A 196 -22.33 -7.25 -5.44
C ASN A 196 -21.52 -6.03 -5.91
N ILE A 197 -20.85 -5.35 -4.98
CA ILE A 197 -19.98 -4.19 -5.29
C ILE A 197 -18.88 -4.62 -6.27
N ILE A 198 -18.81 -3.93 -7.41
CA ILE A 198 -17.80 -4.18 -8.45
C ILE A 198 -16.50 -3.43 -8.13
N ASP A 199 -16.60 -2.14 -7.80
CA ASP A 199 -15.46 -1.30 -7.42
C ASP A 199 -15.94 -0.12 -6.59
N TYR A 200 -15.01 0.54 -5.91
CA TYR A 200 -15.25 1.77 -5.18
C TYR A 200 -13.97 2.64 -5.17
N ILE A 201 -14.17 3.95 -5.06
CA ILE A 201 -13.09 4.94 -5.08
C ILE A 201 -13.44 6.14 -4.21
N SER A 202 -12.42 6.76 -3.62
CA SER A 202 -12.56 8.05 -2.94
C SER A 202 -12.48 9.19 -3.95
N LEU A 203 -13.36 10.18 -3.84
CA LEU A 203 -13.45 11.32 -4.75
C LEU A 203 -12.54 12.49 -4.29
N TYR A 204 -11.97 13.22 -5.25
CA TYR A 204 -10.97 14.28 -5.00
C TYR A 204 -11.52 15.63 -4.51
N CYS A 205 -12.83 15.81 -4.30
CA CYS A 205 -13.44 17.13 -4.09
C CYS A 205 -14.51 17.21 -2.97
N THR A 206 -14.45 16.35 -1.94
CA THR A 206 -15.37 16.45 -0.80
C THR A 206 -14.75 17.27 0.33
N ASN A 207 -14.78 18.59 0.17
CA ASN A 207 -14.63 19.54 1.27
C ASN A 207 -16.02 19.80 1.87
N ASP A 208 -16.38 19.00 2.87
CA ASP A 208 -17.40 19.39 3.85
C ASP A 208 -16.70 19.65 5.19
#